data_AF-A0A928M8T2-F1
#
_entry.id   AF-A0A928M8T2-F1
#
_cell.length_a   1.000
_cell.length_b   1.000
_cell.length_c   1.000
_cell.angle_alpha   90.00
_cell.angle_beta   90.00
_cell.angle_gamma   90.00
#
_symmetry.space_group_name_H-M   'P 1'
#
loop_
_entity.id
_entity.type
_entity.pdbx_description
1 polymer ?
#
loop_
_entity_poly.entity_id
_entity_poly.type
_entity_poly.pdbx_seq_one_letter_code
_entity_poly.pdbx_strand_id
1 'polypeptide(L)'
;MWLSNRKIPAGSNQSAVGEVTIGGRNTAVYTDGEKRNSAFFSPGGYYWLPSCGQNMVVIKSGDGEVCCMDREVTELPVDMQEGEVYIVSGGNASLYLKNDGTVQIMGDVSVNGRMFVNGTEIG
;
A
#
# COMPACT_ATOMS: atom_id res chain seq x y z
N MET A 1 40.64 34.59 -4.56
CA MET A 1 39.58 34.15 -3.62
C MET A 1 38.41 33.69 -4.48
N TRP A 2 38.19 32.37 -4.57
CA TRP A 2 37.30 31.74 -5.54
C TRP A 2 36.03 31.28 -4.82
N LEU A 3 34.98 32.08 -4.89
CA LEU A 3 33.65 31.67 -4.42
C LEU A 3 33.08 30.75 -5.49
N SER A 4 33.25 29.44 -5.27
CA SER A 4 32.60 28.43 -6.09
C SER A 4 31.09 28.52 -5.85
N ASN A 5 30.34 28.87 -6.88
CA ASN A 5 28.91 28.64 -6.94
C ASN A 5 28.68 27.12 -6.91
N ARG A 6 28.60 26.54 -5.71
CA ARG A 6 27.94 25.26 -5.54
C ARG A 6 26.47 25.50 -5.87
N LYS A 7 26.08 25.15 -7.10
CA LYS A 7 24.68 24.83 -7.40
C LYS A 7 24.31 23.76 -6.38
N ILE A 8 23.54 24.13 -5.37
CA ILE A 8 22.75 23.19 -4.61
C ILE A 8 21.95 22.46 -5.69
N PRO A 9 22.15 21.14 -5.92
CA PRO A 9 21.28 20.41 -6.81
C PRO A 9 19.88 20.71 -6.31
N ALA A 10 18.97 21.14 -7.17
CA ALA A 10 17.58 21.28 -6.78
C ALA A 10 17.22 19.97 -6.08
N GLY A 11 17.07 20.01 -4.76
CA GLY A 11 16.71 18.83 -3.98
C GLY A 11 15.49 18.30 -4.67
N SER A 12 15.56 17.07 -5.18
CA SER A 12 14.44 16.50 -5.90
C SER A 12 13.35 16.26 -4.86
N ASN A 13 12.57 17.31 -4.57
CA ASN A 13 11.31 17.30 -3.82
C ASN A 13 10.23 16.58 -4.66
N GLN A 14 10.65 15.59 -5.44
CA GLN A 14 9.80 14.79 -6.29
C GLN A 14 9.45 13.54 -5.49
N SER A 15 8.21 13.09 -5.68
CA SER A 15 7.83 11.75 -5.28
C SER A 15 8.71 10.73 -6.01
N ALA A 16 9.03 9.64 -5.33
CA ALA A 16 9.79 8.54 -5.87
C ALA A 16 9.11 7.23 -5.53
N VAL A 17 9.34 6.20 -6.32
CA VAL A 17 9.03 4.82 -5.92
C VAL A 17 10.25 4.27 -5.20
N GLY A 18 10.04 3.65 -4.04
CA GLY A 18 11.10 3.04 -3.25
C GLY A 18 10.76 1.62 -2.84
N GLU A 19 11.78 0.81 -2.63
CA GLU A 19 11.64 -0.58 -2.21
C GLU A 19 11.64 -0.67 -0.68
N VAL A 20 10.72 -1.45 -0.12
CA VAL A 20 10.65 -1.73 1.32
C VAL A 20 11.84 -2.60 1.73
N THR A 21 12.74 -2.07 2.55
CA THR A 21 13.91 -2.79 3.09
C THR A 21 13.61 -3.48 4.43
N ILE A 22 12.63 -2.97 5.18
CA ILE A 22 12.12 -3.57 6.42
C ILE A 22 10.60 -3.52 6.34
N GLY A 23 9.94 -4.67 6.42
CA GLY A 23 8.48 -4.76 6.43
C GLY A 23 7.86 -4.60 7.82
N GLY A 24 6.53 -4.64 7.87
CA GLY A 24 5.78 -4.66 9.12
C GLY A 24 5.48 -3.28 9.70
N ARG A 25 5.32 -3.21 11.02
CA ARG A 25 4.89 -1.97 11.70
C ARG A 25 5.94 -0.86 11.67
N ASN A 26 7.23 -1.24 11.66
CA ASN A 26 8.36 -0.32 11.63
C ASN A 26 9.00 -0.33 10.24
N THR A 27 8.18 -0.04 9.23
CA THR A 27 8.61 -0.16 7.83
C THR A 27 9.71 0.84 7.51
N ALA A 28 10.69 0.39 6.71
CA ALA A 28 11.72 1.23 6.11
C ALA A 28 11.67 1.11 4.59
N VAL A 29 11.84 2.23 3.89
CA VAL A 29 11.79 2.31 2.42
C VAL A 29 13.06 2.96 1.89
N TYR A 30 13.67 2.35 0.89
CA TYR A 30 14.86 2.87 0.23
C TYR A 30 14.51 3.55 -1.09
N THR A 31 14.96 4.80 -1.25
CA THR A 31 14.86 5.57 -2.50
C THR A 31 16.24 6.07 -2.92
N ASP A 32 16.58 7.31 -2.57
CA ASP A 32 17.94 7.90 -2.64
C ASP A 32 18.71 7.75 -1.31
N GLY A 33 18.07 7.14 -0.34
CA GLY A 33 18.55 6.79 0.99
C GLY A 33 17.43 6.10 1.75
N GLU A 34 17.79 5.38 2.82
CA GLU A 34 16.81 4.69 3.64
C GLU A 34 15.97 5.67 4.46
N LYS A 35 14.65 5.52 4.41
CA LYS A 35 13.68 6.30 5.17
C LYS A 35 13.07 5.39 6.23
N ARG A 36 13.25 5.76 7.49
CA ARG A 36 12.75 5.02 8.67
C ARG A 36 11.83 5.94 9.47
N ASN A 37 10.90 5.36 10.21
CA ASN A 37 9.93 6.11 11.03
C ASN A 37 9.10 7.13 10.22
N SER A 38 8.95 6.90 8.92
CA SER A 38 8.11 7.72 8.03
C SER A 38 6.64 7.50 8.35
N ALA A 39 5.82 8.53 8.13
CA ALA A 39 4.38 8.39 8.26
C ALA A 39 3.83 7.54 7.10
N PHE A 40 2.93 6.60 7.42
CA PHE A 40 2.22 5.78 6.43
C PHE A 40 0.76 6.22 6.39
N PHE A 41 0.29 6.54 5.19
CA PHE A 41 -1.10 6.93 4.98
C PHE A 41 -1.83 5.88 4.16
N SER A 42 -3.03 5.56 4.61
CA SER A 42 -3.94 4.58 4.01
C SER A 42 -5.35 5.16 4.03
N PRO A 43 -6.26 4.70 3.15
CA PRO A 43 -7.68 5.01 3.27
C PRO A 43 -8.18 4.72 4.69
N GLY A 44 -9.05 5.58 5.23
CA GLY A 44 -9.56 5.41 6.60
C GLY A 44 -10.18 4.03 6.83
N GLY A 45 -9.65 3.29 7.80
CA GLY A 45 -10.09 1.93 8.12
C GLY A 45 -9.33 0.81 7.40
N TYR A 46 -8.50 1.13 6.40
CA TYR A 46 -7.58 0.17 5.78
C TYR A 46 -6.23 0.22 6.51
N TYR A 47 -5.84 -0.88 7.15
CA TYR A 47 -4.51 -1.02 7.75
C TYR A 47 -3.74 -2.07 6.99
N TRP A 48 -2.56 -1.72 6.52
CA TRP A 48 -1.67 -2.60 5.79
C TRP A 48 -0.26 -2.53 6.35
N LEU A 49 0.39 -3.68 6.42
CA LEU A 49 1.78 -3.81 6.80
C LEU A 49 2.59 -4.22 5.56
N PRO A 50 3.41 -3.30 5.01
CA PRO A 50 4.25 -3.61 3.85
C PRO A 50 5.18 -4.79 4.12
N SER A 51 5.39 -5.62 3.12
CA SER A 51 6.37 -6.70 3.12
C SER A 51 7.68 -6.22 2.52
N CYS A 52 8.80 -6.82 2.96
CA CYS A 52 10.11 -6.56 2.37
C CYS A 52 10.10 -6.85 0.87
N GLY A 53 10.73 -5.99 0.07
CA GLY A 53 10.80 -6.09 -1.39
C GLY A 53 9.59 -5.50 -2.13
N GLN A 54 8.56 -5.01 -1.43
CA GLN A 54 7.45 -4.31 -2.11
C GLN A 54 7.85 -2.88 -2.48
N ASN A 55 7.38 -2.41 -3.64
CA ASN A 55 7.53 -1.02 -4.05
C ASN A 55 6.41 -0.15 -3.48
N MET A 56 6.77 1.03 -2.99
CA MET A 56 5.86 2.02 -2.41
C MET A 56 6.14 3.41 -2.95
N VAL A 57 5.11 4.24 -3.03
CA VAL A 57 5.28 5.65 -3.39
C VAL A 57 5.73 6.42 -2.15
N VAL A 58 6.86 7.09 -2.26
CA VAL A 58 7.45 7.95 -1.25
C VAL A 58 7.26 9.40 -1.69
N ILE A 59 6.49 10.15 -0.92
CA ILE A 59 6.24 11.57 -1.12
C ILE A 59 7.09 12.35 -0.13
N LYS A 60 7.92 13.25 -0.65
CA LYS A 60 8.72 14.18 0.15
C LYS A 60 8.01 15.52 0.20
N SER A 61 7.63 15.95 1.40
CA SER A 61 7.11 17.30 1.64
C SER A 61 8.25 18.33 1.62
N GLY A 62 7.91 19.60 1.42
CA GLY A 62 8.87 20.71 1.34
C GLY A 62 9.64 20.98 2.65
N ASP A 63 9.13 20.49 3.78
CA ASP A 63 9.76 20.50 5.10
C ASP A 63 10.67 19.30 5.37
N GLY A 64 10.78 18.37 4.41
CA GLY A 64 11.58 17.15 4.54
C GLY A 64 10.83 15.97 5.16
N GLU A 65 9.54 16.12 5.50
CA GLU A 65 8.72 14.98 5.91
C GLU A 65 8.56 13.98 4.76
N VAL A 66 8.61 12.70 5.11
CA VAL A 66 8.47 11.61 4.15
C VAL A 66 7.23 10.81 4.48
N CYS A 67 6.30 10.81 3.54
CA CYS A 67 5.07 10.03 3.56
C CYS A 67 5.25 8.83 2.62
N CYS A 68 4.89 7.64 3.07
CA CYS A 68 4.83 6.45 2.24
C CYS A 68 3.36 6.08 2.00
N MET A 69 3.00 5.86 0.73
CA MET A 69 1.65 5.57 0.30
C MET A 69 1.63 4.38 -0.65
N ASP A 70 0.67 3.48 -0.38
CA ASP A 70 0.25 2.37 -1.24
C ASP A 70 1.39 1.44 -1.72
N ARG A 71 1.00 0.32 -2.33
CA ARG A 71 1.90 -0.55 -3.09
C ARG A 71 1.79 -0.21 -4.57
N GLU A 72 2.89 -0.42 -5.30
CA GLU A 72 2.78 -0.55 -6.74
C GLU A 72 1.82 -1.70 -7.11
N VAL A 73 0.93 -1.44 -8.07
CA VAL A 73 0.03 -2.44 -8.63
C VAL A 73 0.81 -3.25 -9.66
N THR A 74 1.34 -4.38 -9.22
CA THR A 74 2.17 -5.26 -10.08
C THR A 74 1.38 -6.39 -10.71
N GLU A 75 0.26 -6.79 -10.10
CA GLU A 75 -0.56 -7.92 -10.53
C GLU A 75 -2.05 -7.61 -10.34
N LEU A 76 -2.83 -7.82 -11.40
CA LEU A 76 -4.29 -7.74 -11.40
C LEU A 76 -4.86 -9.12 -11.76
N PRO A 77 -6.05 -9.50 -11.26
CA PRO A 77 -6.77 -10.66 -11.76
C PRO A 77 -6.96 -10.58 -13.29
N VAL A 78 -6.81 -11.71 -13.99
CA VAL A 78 -6.79 -11.80 -15.46
C VAL A 78 -8.02 -11.16 -16.13
N ASP A 79 -9.18 -11.18 -15.47
CA ASP A 79 -10.44 -10.69 -16.03
C ASP A 79 -10.99 -9.45 -15.30
N MET A 80 -10.15 -8.73 -14.55
CA MET A 80 -10.58 -7.54 -13.80
C MET A 80 -11.03 -6.41 -14.73
N GLN A 81 -12.23 -5.90 -14.48
CA GLN A 81 -12.85 -4.82 -15.24
C GLN A 81 -12.67 -3.46 -14.54
N GLU A 82 -12.81 -2.38 -15.30
CA GLU A 82 -12.81 -1.01 -14.76
C GLU A 82 -13.92 -0.84 -13.71
N GLY A 83 -13.59 -0.21 -12.58
CA GLY A 83 -14.53 0.03 -11.46
C GLY A 83 -14.62 -1.10 -10.44
N GLU A 84 -14.05 -2.27 -10.72
CA GLU A 84 -14.01 -3.36 -9.76
C GLU A 84 -12.92 -3.14 -8.69
N VAL A 85 -13.06 -3.81 -7.55
CA VAL A 85 -12.11 -3.69 -6.42
C VAL A 85 -11.58 -5.06 -6.03
N TYR A 86 -10.26 -5.19 -5.99
CA TYR A 86 -9.58 -6.41 -5.58
C TYR A 86 -8.62 -6.13 -4.42
N ILE A 87 -8.84 -6.79 -3.29
CA ILE A 87 -7.98 -6.71 -2.10
C ILE A 87 -7.32 -8.07 -1.95
N VAL A 88 -5.99 -8.10 -1.87
CA VAL A 88 -5.20 -9.34 -1.82
C VAL A 88 -4.14 -9.28 -0.72
N SER A 89 -4.03 -10.38 0.01
CA SER A 89 -2.94 -10.63 0.95
C SER A 89 -1.78 -11.36 0.27
N GLY A 90 -0.58 -11.31 0.84
CA GLY A 90 0.55 -12.11 0.34
C GLY A 90 0.39 -13.62 0.52
N GLY A 91 -0.64 -14.08 1.25
CA GLY A 91 -0.88 -15.48 1.62
C GLY A 91 -2.07 -16.13 0.93
N ASN A 92 -2.48 -15.65 -0.25
CA ASN A 92 -3.58 -16.16 -1.09
C ASN A 92 -5.02 -15.86 -0.64
N ALA A 93 -5.24 -15.16 0.47
CA ALA A 93 -6.57 -14.64 0.79
C ALA A 93 -6.88 -13.38 -0.03
N SER A 94 -8.09 -13.28 -0.57
CA SER A 94 -8.54 -12.10 -1.33
C SER A 94 -10.04 -11.83 -1.23
N LEU A 95 -10.41 -10.58 -1.53
CA LEU A 95 -11.78 -10.08 -1.67
C LEU A 95 -11.92 -9.39 -3.01
N TYR A 96 -12.89 -9.82 -3.82
CA TYR A 96 -13.16 -9.27 -5.15
C TYR A 96 -14.60 -8.75 -5.21
N LEU A 97 -14.76 -7.44 -5.40
CA LEU A 97 -16.04 -6.77 -5.61
C LEU A 97 -16.20 -6.50 -7.11
N LYS A 98 -17.16 -7.19 -7.73
CA LYS A 98 -17.40 -7.11 -9.18
C LYS A 98 -18.55 -6.16 -9.52
N ASN A 99 -18.53 -5.66 -10.74
CA ASN A 99 -19.57 -4.73 -11.23
C ASN A 99 -20.96 -5.37 -11.36
N ASP A 100 -21.02 -6.70 -11.53
CA ASP A 100 -22.27 -7.47 -11.62
C ASP A 100 -22.94 -7.72 -10.24
N GLY A 101 -22.36 -7.18 -9.16
CA GLY A 101 -22.83 -7.36 -7.79
C GLY A 101 -22.28 -8.62 -7.10
N THR A 102 -21.50 -9.44 -7.80
CA THR A 102 -20.84 -10.61 -7.20
C THR A 102 -19.74 -10.16 -6.25
N VAL A 103 -19.73 -10.73 -5.05
CA VAL A 103 -18.63 -10.63 -4.09
C VAL A 103 -17.99 -12.00 -3.96
N GLN A 104 -16.69 -12.09 -4.29
CA GLN A 104 -15.91 -13.32 -4.12
C GLN A 104 -14.96 -13.17 -2.94
N ILE A 105 -14.99 -14.14 -2.04
CA ILE A 105 -14.08 -14.25 -0.90
C ILE A 105 -13.28 -15.54 -1.09
N MET A 106 -11.95 -15.42 -1.14
CA MET A 106 -11.03 -16.54 -1.36
C MET A 106 -10.19 -16.79 -0.10
N GLY A 107 -10.02 -18.06 0.26
CA GLY A 107 -9.24 -18.52 1.41
C GLY A 107 -10.11 -19.08 2.54
N ASP A 108 -9.50 -19.37 3.68
CA ASP A 108 -10.22 -19.81 4.87
C ASP A 108 -10.93 -18.64 5.55
N VAL A 109 -12.24 -18.76 5.76
CA VAL A 109 -13.07 -17.70 6.36
C VAL A 109 -13.45 -18.08 7.79
N SER A 110 -13.02 -17.26 8.76
CA SER A 110 -13.40 -17.37 10.16
C SER A 110 -14.32 -16.21 10.54
N VAL A 111 -15.51 -16.51 11.06
CA VAL A 111 -16.48 -15.49 11.52
C VAL A 111 -16.49 -15.42 13.04
N ASN A 112 -15.97 -14.32 13.58
CA ASN A 112 -16.05 -14.01 15.02
C ASN A 112 -17.23 -13.08 15.27
N GLY A 113 -18.43 -13.64 15.34
CA GLY A 113 -19.68 -12.88 15.45
C GLY A 113 -20.86 -13.72 14.99
N ARG A 114 -21.89 -13.05 14.46
CA ARG A 114 -23.09 -13.70 13.91
C ARG A 114 -23.02 -13.66 12.38
N MET A 115 -23.42 -14.75 11.74
CA MET A 115 -23.50 -14.85 10.29
C MET A 115 -24.97 -14.85 9.87
N PHE A 116 -25.34 -14.01 8.92
CA PHE A 116 -26.70 -13.96 8.36
C PHE A 116 -26.67 -14.25 6.87
N VAL A 117 -27.53 -15.14 6.40
CA VAL A 117 -27.76 -15.42 4.98
C VAL A 117 -29.22 -15.12 4.67
N ASN A 118 -29.44 -14.19 3.74
CA ASN A 118 -30.78 -13.70 3.38
C ASN A 118 -31.59 -13.26 4.61
N GLY A 119 -30.94 -12.58 5.56
CA GLY A 119 -31.54 -12.10 6.80
C GLY A 119 -31.75 -13.16 7.89
N THR A 120 -31.39 -14.42 7.65
CA THR A 120 -31.52 -15.51 8.62
C THR A 120 -30.15 -15.82 9.23
N GLU A 121 -30.08 -15.86 10.57
CA GLU A 121 -28.86 -16.25 11.27
C GLU A 121 -28.52 -17.72 10.99
N ILE A 122 -27.27 -18.01 10.66
CA ILE A 122 -26.76 -19.36 10.42
C ILE A 122 -25.58 -19.66 11.33
N GLY A 123 -25.56 -20.85 11.93
CA GLY A 123 -24.58 -21.27 12.94
C GLY A 123 -25.20 -21.42 14.31
#